data_AF-A0A358XTW5-F1
#
_entry.id   AF-A0A358XTW5-F1
#
_cell.length_a   1.000
_cell.length_b   1.000
_cell.length_c   1.000
_cell.angle_alpha   90.00
_cell.angle_beta   90.00
_cell.angle_gamma   90.00
#
_symmetry.space_group_name_H-M   'P 1'
#
loop_
_entity.id
_entity.type
_entity.pdbx_description
1 polymer ?
#
loop_
_entity_poly.entity_id
_entity_poly.type
_entity_poly.pdbx_seq_one_letter_code
_entity_poly.pdbx_strand_id
1 'polypeptide(L)' 'VGHITEAWYPKFLAYQESAREIAKEFGAILIPYQKIFDNAQKNAPGAYWAADGVHPTLAGAQMMASAWMDCLK' A
#
# COMPACT_ATOMS: atom_id res chain seq x y z
N VAL A 1 -16.12 -5.21 -10.22
CA VAL A 1 -14.81 -4.63 -9.87
C VAL A 1 -13.96 -5.79 -9.37
N GLY A 2 -12.74 -5.96 -9.88
CA GLY A 2 -11.92 -7.13 -9.56
C GLY A 2 -11.44 -7.08 -8.10
N HIS A 3 -11.75 -8.12 -7.33
CA HIS A 3 -11.25 -8.27 -5.97
C HIS A 3 -9.85 -8.89 -6.00
N ILE A 4 -8.98 -8.47 -5.10
CA ILE A 4 -7.73 -9.21 -4.83
C ILE A 4 -8.06 -10.68 -4.55
N THR A 5 -7.25 -11.59 -5.10
CA THR A 5 -7.36 -13.03 -4.84
C THR A 5 -6.00 -13.62 -4.51
N GLU A 6 -5.98 -14.81 -3.92
CA GLU A 6 -4.75 -15.56 -3.60
C GLU A 6 -3.84 -15.78 -4.82
N ALA A 7 -4.38 -15.73 -6.05
CA ALA A 7 -3.61 -15.88 -7.29
C ALA A 7 -2.53 -14.80 -7.49
N TRP A 8 -2.62 -13.69 -6.76
CA TRP A 8 -1.64 -12.61 -6.79
C TRP A 8 -0.37 -12.98 -6.02
N TYR A 9 -0.44 -13.91 -5.07
CA TYR A 9 0.69 -14.30 -4.26
C TYR A 9 1.40 -15.56 -4.81
N PRO A 10 2.74 -15.64 -4.71
CA PRO A 10 3.66 -14.61 -4.18
C PRO A 10 4.07 -13.57 -5.24
N LYS A 11 3.61 -13.68 -6.49
CA LYS A 11 4.09 -12.85 -7.62
C LYS A 11 4.02 -11.34 -7.33
N PHE A 12 2.98 -10.88 -6.63
CA PHE A 12 2.82 -9.48 -6.28
C PHE A 12 3.94 -8.94 -5.38
N LEU A 13 4.52 -9.80 -4.54
CA LEU A 13 5.65 -9.44 -3.68
C LEU A 13 6.89 -9.05 -4.49
N ALA A 14 7.08 -9.65 -5.67
CA ALA A 14 8.21 -9.33 -6.55
C ALA A 14 8.11 -7.88 -7.08
N TYR A 15 6.91 -7.40 -7.43
CA TYR A 15 6.71 -6.01 -7.83
C TYR A 15 7.01 -5.02 -6.69
N GLN A 16 6.65 -5.38 -5.45
CA GLN A 16 6.98 -4.57 -4.29
C GLN A 16 8.49 -4.51 -4.04
N GLU A 17 9.20 -5.61 -4.29
CA GLU A 17 10.66 -5.65 -4.19
C GLU A 17 11.32 -4.81 -5.27
N SER A 18 10.89 -4.93 -6.53
CA SER A 18 11.42 -4.08 -7.61
C SER A 18 11.20 -2.59 -7.33
N ALA A 19 10.05 -2.20 -6.74
CA ALA A 19 9.83 -0.82 -6.33
C ALA A 19 10.80 -0.36 -5.23
N ARG A 20 11.14 -1.24 -4.27
CA ARG A 20 12.16 -0.98 -3.24
C ARG A 20 13.55 -0.82 -3.85
N GLU A 21 13.93 -1.70 -4.76
CA GLU A 21 15.23 -1.70 -5.43
C GLU A 21 15.44 -0.41 -6.24
N ILE A 22 14.46 -0.03 -7.07
CA ILE A 22 14.53 1.20 -7.86
C ILE A 22 14.56 2.44 -6.97
N ALA A 23 13.75 2.49 -5.90
CA ALA A 23 13.79 3.63 -4.98
C ALA A 23 15.18 3.76 -4.33
N LYS A 24 15.79 2.65 -3.93
CA LYS A 24 17.15 2.62 -3.38
C LYS A 24 18.19 3.05 -4.42
N GLU A 25 18.12 2.53 -5.65
CA GLU A 25 19.06 2.83 -6.73
C GLU A 25 19.12 4.33 -7.04
N PHE A 26 17.97 5.00 -7.09
CA PHE A 26 17.87 6.41 -7.43
C PHE A 26 17.85 7.35 -6.21
N GLY A 27 18.03 6.84 -5.00
CA GLY A 27 17.94 7.64 -3.76
C GLY A 27 16.56 8.29 -3.57
N ALA A 28 15.51 7.67 -4.10
CA ALA A 28 14.15 8.15 -4.00
C ALA A 28 13.51 7.76 -2.66
N ILE A 29 12.55 8.56 -2.22
CA ILE A 29 11.69 8.22 -1.09
C ILE A 29 10.74 7.10 -1.50
N LEU A 30 10.69 6.03 -0.71
CA LEU A 30 9.70 4.97 -0.83
C LEU A 30 8.71 5.03 0.33
N ILE A 31 7.43 5.19 0.02
CA ILE A 31 6.35 5.12 1.02
C ILE A 31 5.91 3.65 1.13
N PRO A 32 6.04 3.00 2.30
CA PRO A 32 5.77 1.56 2.45
C PRO A 32 4.26 1.28 2.62
N TYR A 33 3.44 1.58 1.61
CA TYR A 33 1.97 1.47 1.71
C TYR A 33 1.48 0.08 2.13
N GLN A 34 2.09 -1.01 1.66
CA GLN A 34 1.70 -2.35 2.10
C GLN A 34 1.73 -2.48 3.62
N LYS A 35 2.84 -2.09 4.26
CA LYS A 35 2.99 -2.13 5.73
C LYS A 35 2.00 -1.20 6.43
N ILE A 36 1.67 -0.06 5.82
CA ILE A 36 0.69 0.90 6.34
C ILE A 36 -0.70 0.26 6.35
N PHE A 37 -1.14 -0.34 5.23
CA PHE A 37 -2.43 -1.05 5.15
C PHE A 37 -2.47 -2.31 6.01
N ASP A 38 -1.39 -3.09 6.09
CA ASP A 38 -1.28 -4.27 6.97
C ASP A 38 -1.50 -3.90 8.44
N ASN A 39 -0.99 -2.73 8.86
CA ASN A 39 -1.21 -2.21 10.21
C ASN A 39 -2.62 -1.65 10.39
N ALA A 40 -3.15 -0.94 9.39
CA ALA A 40 -4.50 -0.39 9.43
C ALA A 40 -5.57 -1.49 9.55
N GLN A 41 -5.35 -2.64 8.89
CA GLN A 41 -6.25 -3.78 8.93
C GLN A 41 -6.42 -4.38 10.34
N LYS A 42 -5.48 -4.11 11.25
CA LYS A 42 -5.59 -4.51 12.67
C LYS A 42 -6.65 -3.70 13.42
N ASN A 43 -6.99 -2.51 12.95
CA ASN A 43 -7.94 -1.59 13.59
C ASN A 43 -9.34 -1.62 12.94
N ALA A 44 -9.43 -1.94 11.65
CA ALA A 44 -10.70 -2.09 10.93
C ALA A 44 -10.54 -3.08 9.76
N PRO A 45 -11.61 -3.76 9.30
CA PRO A 45 -11.53 -4.71 8.19
C PRO A 45 -10.92 -4.10 6.92
N GLY A 46 -10.22 -4.90 6.11
CA GLY A 46 -9.58 -4.43 4.88
C GLY A 46 -10.50 -3.62 3.96
N ALA A 47 -11.77 -4.05 3.83
CA ALA A 47 -12.79 -3.37 3.03
C ALA A 47 -13.13 -1.94 3.51
N TYR A 48 -12.90 -1.59 4.78
CA TYR A 48 -13.03 -0.21 5.27
C TYR A 48 -11.98 0.71 4.62
N TRP A 49 -10.78 0.18 4.36
CA TRP A 49 -9.64 0.91 3.80
C TRP A 49 -9.57 0.84 2.28
N ALA A 50 -9.89 -0.30 1.69
CA ALA A 50 -9.98 -0.53 0.23
C ALA A 50 -11.01 -1.62 -0.06
N ALA A 51 -12.17 -1.24 -0.62
CA ALA A 51 -13.33 -2.13 -0.74
C ALA A 51 -13.09 -3.38 -1.61
N ASP A 52 -12.24 -3.27 -2.62
CA ASP A 52 -11.83 -4.37 -3.51
C ASP A 52 -10.39 -4.87 -3.24
N GLY A 53 -9.72 -4.30 -2.23
CA GLY A 53 -8.33 -4.56 -1.90
C GLY A 53 -7.31 -3.82 -2.78
N VAL A 54 -7.74 -2.99 -3.73
CA VAL A 54 -6.87 -2.25 -4.66
C VAL A 54 -7.12 -0.75 -4.59
N HIS A 55 -8.37 -0.31 -4.78
CA HIS A 55 -8.73 1.10 -4.81
C HIS A 55 -9.08 1.58 -3.40
N PRO A 56 -8.38 2.60 -2.87
CA PRO A 56 -8.63 3.07 -1.52
C PRO A 56 -10.01 3.72 -1.40
N THR A 57 -10.66 3.51 -0.26
CA THR A 57 -11.82 4.31 0.15
C THR A 57 -11.38 5.71 0.57
N LEU A 58 -12.31 6.57 1.00
CA LEU A 58 -11.95 7.87 1.56
C LEU A 58 -11.00 7.74 2.77
N ALA A 59 -11.21 6.75 3.64
CA ALA A 59 -10.35 6.50 4.79
C ALA A 59 -8.95 6.02 4.37
N GLY A 60 -8.87 5.11 3.39
CA GLY A 60 -7.60 4.64 2.83
C GLY A 60 -6.83 5.78 2.14
N ALA A 61 -7.49 6.61 1.35
CA ALA A 61 -6.88 7.72 0.63
C ALA A 61 -6.34 8.78 1.59
N GLN A 62 -7.08 9.12 2.65
CA GLN A 62 -6.60 10.04 3.69
C GLN A 62 -5.34 9.51 4.38
N MET A 63 -5.30 8.21 4.69
CA MET A 63 -4.11 7.58 5.28
C MET A 63 -2.91 7.63 4.34
N MET A 64 -3.12 7.35 3.05
CA MET A 64 -2.06 7.44 2.04
C MET A 64 -1.52 8.87 1.93
N ALA A 65 -2.41 9.88 1.91
CA ALA A 65 -2.02 11.29 1.86
C ALA A 65 -1.21 11.71 3.10
N SER A 66 -1.61 11.28 4.30
CA SER A 66 -0.86 11.54 5.54
C SER A 66 0.55 10.95 5.47
N ALA A 67 0.68 9.69 5.05
CA ALA A 67 1.99 9.04 4.91
C ALA A 67 2.90 9.73 3.87
N TRP A 68 2.32 10.25 2.79
CA TRP A 68 3.05 11.02 1.79
C TRP A 68 3.57 12.34 2.36
N MET A 69 2.73 13.07 3.10
CA MET A 69 3.11 14.33 3.73
C MET A 69 4.20 14.15 4.79
N ASP A 70 4.21 13.02 5.50
CA ASP A 70 5.24 12.70 6.51
C ASP A 70 6.63 12.48 5.90
N CYS A 71 6.72 12.22 4.59
CA CYS A 71 8.00 12.12 3.89
C CYS A 71 8.57 13.48 3.44
N LEU A 72 7.77 14.55 3.44
CA LEU A 72 8.20 15.89 3.02
C LEU A 72 8.50 16.84 4.18
N LYS A 73 8.13 16.47 5.40
CA LYS A 73 8.43 17.24 6.61
C LYS A 73 9.87 16.99 7.05
#